data_AF-A0A9E5GER9-F1
#
_entry.id   AF-A0A9E5GER9-F1
#
_cell.length_a   1.000
_cell.length_b   1.000
_cell.length_c   1.000
_cell.angle_alpha   90.00
_cell.angle_beta   90.00
_cell.angle_gamma   90.00
#
_symmetry.space_group_name_H-M   'P 1'
#
loop_
_entity.id
_entity.type
_entity.pdbx_description
1 polymer ?
#
loop_
_entity_poly.entity_id
_entity_poly.type
_entity_poly.pdbx_seq_one_letter_code
_entity_poly.pdbx_strand_id
1 'polypeptide(L)'
;MAEIFISGHRNPDMDSICAAYTYAYLKNKIDPNNTYVPVRCGHLNDTTKAQFERLKITPPSFIKDVRTKVGSIVRYTESVVQVSDPVYTLVSFYGSASYSSVVPVMEDTTY
;
A
#
# COMPACT_ATOMS: atom_id res chain seq x y z
N MET A 1 -3.19 -13.44 -1.13
CA MET A 1 -1.81 -13.27 -1.64
C MET A 1 -1.38 -11.87 -1.27
N ALA A 2 -0.43 -11.72 -0.35
CA ALA A 2 0.05 -10.40 0.05
C ALA A 2 1.13 -9.93 -0.93
N GLU A 3 1.12 -8.63 -1.23
CA GLU A 3 2.20 -7.98 -1.98
C GLU A 3 3.23 -7.42 -0.99
N ILE A 4 4.47 -7.89 -1.11
CA ILE A 4 5.57 -7.57 -0.19
C ILE A 4 6.65 -6.83 -0.97
N PHE A 5 6.91 -5.59 -0.58
CA PHE A 5 7.97 -4.79 -1.18
C PHE A 5 9.32 -5.10 -0.55
N ILE A 6 10.35 -5.29 -1.40
CA ILE A 6 11.74 -5.52 -0.98
C ILE A 6 12.57 -4.32 -1.39
N SER A 7 13.19 -3.64 -0.43
CA SER A 7 14.02 -2.45 -0.65
C SER A 7 15.38 -2.57 0.01
N GLY A 8 16.39 -1.92 -0.58
CA GLY A 8 17.65 -1.60 0.10
C GLY A 8 17.61 -0.26 0.84
N HIS A 9 18.77 0.36 1.06
CA HIS A 9 18.85 1.63 1.79
C HIS A 9 18.39 2.84 0.97
N ARG A 10 18.10 3.96 1.67
CA ARG A 10 17.50 5.18 1.10
C ARG A 10 18.27 5.80 -0.07
N ASN A 11 19.60 5.79 -0.04
CA ASN A 11 20.44 6.29 -1.12
C ASN A 11 21.06 5.12 -1.88
N PRO A 12 20.27 4.39 -2.68
CA PRO A 12 20.59 3.04 -3.11
C PRO A 12 21.89 3.00 -3.92
N ASP A 13 22.79 2.12 -3.52
CA ASP A 13 23.97 1.75 -4.27
C ASP A 13 23.66 0.52 -5.14
N MET A 14 24.59 0.15 -6.01
CA MET A 14 24.40 -0.97 -6.91
C MET A 14 24.11 -2.27 -6.15
N ASP A 15 24.78 -2.49 -5.01
CA ASP A 15 24.58 -3.68 -4.19
C ASP A 15 23.17 -3.74 -3.62
N SER A 16 22.68 -2.66 -3.00
CA SER A 16 21.30 -2.57 -2.49
C SER A 16 20.24 -2.88 -3.54
N ILE A 17 20.44 -2.41 -4.78
CA ILE A 17 19.48 -2.59 -5.87
C ILE A 17 19.52 -4.04 -6.37
N CYS A 18 20.73 -4.57 -6.58
CA CYS A 18 20.93 -5.94 -7.02
C CYS A 18 20.43 -6.94 -5.98
N ALA A 19 20.71 -6.71 -4.70
CA ALA A 19 20.23 -7.52 -3.58
C ALA A 19 18.71 -7.52 -3.52
N ALA A 20 18.06 -6.35 -3.56
CA ALA A 20 16.59 -6.28 -3.56
C ALA A 20 15.97 -7.00 -4.77
N TYR A 21 16.55 -6.82 -5.96
CA TYR A 21 16.07 -7.47 -7.20
C TYR A 21 16.20 -8.99 -7.15
N THR A 22 17.41 -9.48 -6.83
CA THR A 22 17.70 -10.92 -6.79
C THR A 22 16.94 -11.62 -5.67
N TYR A 23 16.78 -10.97 -4.52
CA TYR A 23 16.01 -11.53 -3.41
C TYR A 23 14.52 -11.62 -3.73
N ALA A 24 13.92 -10.59 -4.35
CA ALA A 24 12.54 -10.65 -4.81
C ALA A 24 12.35 -11.76 -5.86
N TYR A 25 13.29 -11.88 -6.80
CA TYR A 25 13.26 -12.95 -7.81
C TYR A 25 13.31 -14.35 -7.18
N LEU A 26 14.19 -14.56 -6.20
CA LEU A 26 14.28 -15.82 -5.47
C LEU A 26 12.99 -16.10 -4.70
N LYS A 27 12.47 -15.12 -3.95
CA LYS A 27 11.28 -15.29 -3.10
C LYS A 27 10.03 -15.63 -3.92
N ASN A 28 9.85 -15.01 -5.08
CA ASN A 28 8.77 -15.36 -6.00
C ASN A 28 8.86 -16.79 -6.56
N LYS A 29 10.05 -17.41 -6.58
CA LYS A 29 10.21 -18.81 -6.99
C LYS A 29 9.93 -19.82 -5.88
N ILE A 30 10.24 -19.46 -4.63
CA ILE A 30 10.19 -20.40 -3.50
C ILE A 30 8.93 -20.25 -2.64
N ASP A 31 8.26 -19.10 -2.68
CA ASP A 31 7.04 -18.85 -1.93
C ASP A 31 5.89 -18.49 -2.89
N PRO A 32 5.03 -19.47 -3.25
CA PRO A 32 3.91 -19.24 -4.15
C PRO A 32 2.72 -18.51 -3.49
N ASN A 33 2.74 -18.29 -2.17
CA ASN A 33 1.61 -17.70 -1.44
C ASN A 33 1.62 -16.17 -1.43
N ASN A 34 2.74 -15.56 -1.80
CA ASN A 34 2.97 -14.12 -1.76
C ASN A 34 3.64 -13.62 -3.04
N THR A 35 3.47 -12.34 -3.33
CA THR A 35 4.14 -11.65 -4.43
C THR A 35 5.21 -10.73 -3.86
N TYR A 36 6.44 -10.85 -4.36
CA TYR A 36 7.56 -10.03 -3.90
C TYR A 36 7.99 -9.04 -4.99
N VAL A 37 7.95 -7.75 -4.68
CA VAL A 37 8.22 -6.68 -5.65
C VAL A 37 9.49 -5.91 -5.23
N PRO A 38 10.55 -5.90 -6.06
CA PRO A 38 11.75 -5.14 -5.75
C PRO A 38 11.51 -3.64 -6.00
N VAL A 39 11.92 -2.81 -5.05
CA VAL A 39 11.74 -1.35 -5.09
C VAL A 39 12.98 -0.62 -4.63
N ARG A 40 13.15 0.62 -5.09
CA ARG A 40 14.24 1.52 -4.67
C ARG A 40 13.69 2.77 -4.00
N CYS A 41 14.38 3.20 -2.94
CA CYS A 41 13.99 4.34 -2.12
C CYS A 41 14.73 5.65 -2.47
N GLY A 42 15.53 5.63 -3.55
CA GLY A 42 16.29 6.79 -4.02
C GLY A 42 16.55 6.75 -5.53
N HIS A 43 17.22 7.78 -6.02
CA HIS A 43 17.59 7.88 -7.43
C HIS A 43 18.68 6.88 -7.80
N LEU A 44 18.62 6.38 -9.03
CA LEU A 44 19.70 5.57 -9.60
C LEU A 44 20.82 6.49 -10.07
N ASN A 45 22.06 6.17 -9.71
CA ASN A 45 23.23 6.78 -10.32
C ASN A 45 23.35 6.32 -11.79
N ASP A 46 24.10 7.09 -12.59
CA ASP A 46 24.19 6.83 -14.04
C ASP A 46 24.93 5.52 -14.34
N THR A 47 25.90 5.15 -13.52
CA THR A 47 26.60 3.85 -13.61
C THR A 47 25.63 2.68 -13.48
N THR A 48 24.70 2.73 -12.52
CA THR A 48 23.73 1.66 -12.29
C THR A 48 22.71 1.62 -13.41
N LYS A 49 22.20 2.77 -13.86
CA LYS A 49 21.31 2.83 -15.05
C LYS A 49 21.97 2.19 -16.26
N ALA A 50 23.23 2.55 -16.55
CA ALA A 50 23.97 1.99 -17.67
C ALA A 50 24.13 0.46 -17.58
N GLN A 51 24.29 -0.10 -16.37
CA GLN A 51 24.31 -1.55 -16.19
C GLN A 51 22.95 -2.19 -16.47
N PHE A 52 21.85 -1.61 -15.98
CA PHE A 52 20.50 -2.12 -16.27
C PHE A 52 20.17 -2.06 -17.77
N GLU A 53 20.53 -0.97 -18.45
CA GLU A 53 20.40 -0.83 -19.90
C GLU A 53 21.24 -1.86 -20.66
N ARG A 54 22.50 -2.06 -20.26
CA ARG A 54 23.39 -3.07 -20.86
C ARG A 54 22.83 -4.48 -20.73
N LEU A 55 22.23 -4.79 -19.58
CA LEU A 55 21.62 -6.08 -19.30
C LEU A 55 20.22 -6.22 -19.90
N LYS A 56 19.62 -5.14 -20.42
CA LYS A 56 18.23 -5.07 -20.91
C LYS A 56 17.22 -5.51 -19.84
N ILE A 57 17.47 -5.16 -18.58
CA ILE A 57 16.62 -5.49 -17.43
C ILE A 57 15.97 -4.21 -16.94
N THR A 58 14.67 -4.28 -16.60
CA THR A 58 13.96 -3.15 -16.00
C THR A 58 14.44 -2.94 -14.57
N PRO A 59 14.92 -1.73 -14.19
CA PRO A 59 15.33 -1.46 -12.82
C PRO A 59 14.13 -1.45 -11.85
N PRO A 60 14.35 -1.69 -10.55
CA PRO A 60 13.31 -1.59 -9.53
C PRO A 60 12.57 -0.24 -9.54
N SER A 61 11.26 -0.31 -9.26
CA SER A 61 10.35 0.84 -9.18
C SER A 61 10.78 1.82 -8.10
N PHE A 62 10.68 3.12 -8.38
CA PHE A 62 10.94 4.14 -7.36
C PHE A 62 9.76 4.28 -6.41
N ILE A 63 10.01 4.13 -5.12
CA ILE A 63 9.07 4.46 -4.06
C ILE A 63 9.66 5.60 -3.24
N LYS A 64 8.97 6.75 -3.26
CA LYS A 64 9.40 7.96 -2.54
C LYS A 64 9.16 7.85 -1.03
N ASP A 65 8.08 7.18 -0.64
CA ASP A 65 7.65 7.08 0.75
C ASP A 65 6.90 5.77 1.02
N VAL A 66 7.21 5.14 2.14
CA VAL A 66 6.58 3.93 2.68
C VAL A 66 5.82 4.22 3.98
N ARG A 67 5.71 5.49 4.40
CA ARG A 67 4.92 5.88 5.56
C ARG A 67 3.46 5.47 5.39
N THR A 68 2.89 5.01 6.49
CA THR A 68 1.47 4.70 6.60
C THR A 68 0.63 5.91 6.19
N LYS A 69 -0.20 5.76 5.17
CA LYS A 69 -1.17 6.78 4.76
C LYS A 69 -2.44 6.61 5.58
N VAL A 70 -3.22 7.68 5.73
CA VAL A 70 -4.52 7.63 6.43
C VAL A 70 -5.40 6.52 5.86
N GLY A 71 -5.48 6.41 4.52
CA GLY A 71 -6.23 5.32 3.86
C GLY A 71 -5.78 3.90 4.22
N SER A 72 -4.56 3.71 4.71
CA SER A 72 -4.06 2.40 5.16
C SER A 72 -4.57 1.99 6.55
N ILE A 73 -5.06 2.96 7.35
CA ILE A 73 -5.59 2.73 8.71
C ILE A 73 -7.08 3.07 8.85
N VAL A 74 -7.68 3.68 7.82
CA VAL A 74 -9.11 4.02 7.80
C VAL A 74 -9.92 2.74 7.94
N ARG A 75 -10.89 2.78 8.88
CA ARG A 75 -11.90 1.74 9.03
C ARG A 75 -13.08 2.10 8.15
N TYR A 76 -13.49 1.18 7.30
CA TYR A 76 -14.72 1.31 6.54
C TYR A 76 -15.88 0.78 7.38
N THR A 77 -17.02 1.47 7.29
CA THR A 77 -18.29 1.02 7.86
C THR A 77 -19.28 0.89 6.72
N GLU A 78 -20.00 -0.23 6.69
CA GLU A 78 -21.12 -0.42 5.76
C GLU A 78 -22.35 0.38 6.20
N SER A 79 -22.33 0.90 7.42
CA SER A 79 -23.43 1.62 8.02
C SER A 79 -23.20 3.11 8.02
N VAL A 80 -23.98 3.78 7.18
CA VAL A 80 -24.07 5.23 7.01
C VAL A 80 -25.53 5.64 7.17
N VAL A 81 -25.78 6.83 7.71
CA VAL A 81 -27.12 7.42 7.80
C VAL A 81 -27.21 8.56 6.80
N GLN A 82 -28.32 8.71 6.10
CA GLN A 82 -28.51 9.82 5.18
C GLN A 82 -28.90 11.10 5.92
N VAL A 83 -28.55 12.26 5.37
CA VAL A 83 -28.98 13.57 5.94
C VAL A 83 -30.52 13.67 6.00
N SER A 84 -31.21 13.00 5.06
CA SER A 84 -32.67 12.94 4.99
C SER A 84 -33.30 11.91 5.94
N ASP A 85 -32.51 11.06 6.59
CA ASP A 85 -33.04 10.05 7.49
C ASP A 85 -33.59 10.66 8.78
N PRO A 86 -34.69 10.13 9.32
CA PRO A 86 -35.19 10.54 10.63
C PRO A 86 -34.14 10.30 11.73
N VAL A 87 -34.08 11.19 12.72
CA VAL A 87 -33.23 11.04 13.91
C VAL A 87 -33.42 9.68 14.61
N TYR A 88 -34.63 9.12 14.53
CA TYR A 88 -34.92 7.78 15.04
C TYR A 88 -34.02 6.68 14.44
N THR A 89 -33.70 6.76 13.14
CA THR A 89 -32.82 5.80 12.45
C THR A 89 -31.41 5.82 13.05
N LEU A 90 -30.89 7.01 13.39
CA LEU A 90 -29.61 7.15 14.07
C LEU A 90 -29.65 6.53 15.48
N VAL A 91 -30.73 6.76 16.23
CA VAL A 91 -30.88 6.24 17.60
C VAL A 91 -31.02 4.71 17.61
N SER A 92 -31.81 4.15 16.69
CA SER A 92 -31.98 2.70 16.56
C SER A 92 -30.68 2.00 16.15
N PHE A 93 -29.81 2.69 15.41
CA PHE A 93 -28.48 2.21 15.04
C PHE A 93 -27.61 1.89 16.27
N TYR A 94 -27.63 2.75 17.28
CA TYR A 94 -26.92 2.52 18.55
C TYR A 94 -27.56 1.41 19.40
N GLY A 95 -28.85 1.16 19.25
CA GLY A 95 -29.58 0.16 20.04
C GLY A 95 -29.54 -1.27 19.49
N SER A 96 -29.26 -1.46 18.20
CA SER A 96 -29.52 -2.72 17.50
C SER A 96 -28.32 -3.65 17.34
N ALA A 97 -27.12 -3.16 17.00
CA ALA A 97 -25.97 -4.08 16.83
C ALA A 97 -24.57 -3.46 16.73
N SER A 98 -24.40 -2.14 16.77
CA SER A 98 -23.10 -1.56 16.40
C SER A 98 -22.34 -0.99 17.59
N TYR A 99 -21.18 -1.58 17.92
CA TYR A 99 -20.19 -1.02 18.85
C TYR A 99 -19.47 0.22 18.29
N SER A 100 -19.96 0.81 17.19
CA SER A 100 -19.37 2.01 16.64
C SER A 100 -19.74 3.20 17.52
N SER A 101 -18.73 3.85 18.11
CA SER A 101 -18.93 5.10 18.86
C SER A 101 -19.30 6.28 17.96
N VAL A 102 -19.17 6.12 16.64
CA VAL A 102 -19.44 7.16 15.64
C VAL A 102 -20.22 6.58 14.47
N VAL A 103 -21.24 7.29 14.01
CA VAL A 103 -22.00 6.94 12.80
C VAL A 103 -21.83 8.07 11.79
N PRO A 104 -21.25 7.82 10.61
CA PRO A 104 -21.14 8.82 9.57
C PRO A 104 -22.52 9.15 9.00
N VAL A 105 -22.82 10.45 8.91
CA VAL A 105 -23.99 10.98 8.20
C VAL A 105 -23.51 11.51 6.85
N MET A 106 -24.09 11.03 5.75
CA MET A 106 -23.64 11.33 4.38
C MET A 106 -24.83 11.74 3.49
N GLU A 107 -24.56 12.49 2.42
CA GLU A 107 -25.55 12.79 1.38
C GLU A 107 -25.15 12.06 0.10
N ASP A 108 -25.94 11.08 -0.33
CA ASP A 108 -25.77 10.37 -1.61
C ASP A 108 -24.34 9.81 -1.84
N THR A 109 -23.66 9.37 -0.77
CA THR A 109 -22.27 8.84 -0.74
C THR A 109 -21.13 9.86 -0.83
N THR A 110 -21.46 11.16 -0.77
CA THR A 110 -20.48 12.26 -0.74
C THR A 110 -20.36 12.84 0.67
N TYR A 111 -19.14 13.24 1.06
CA TYR A 111 -18.88 14.00 2.29
C TYR A 111 -19.28 15.47 2.13
#